data_AF-A0A2S3WJY2-F1
#
_entry.id   AF-A0A2S3WJY2-F1
#
_cell.length_a   1.000
_cell.length_b   1.000
_cell.length_c   1.000
_cell.angle_alpha   90.00
_cell.angle_beta   90.00
_cell.angle_gamma   90.00
#
_symmetry.space_group_name_H-M   'P 1'
#
loop_
_entity.id
_entity.type
_entity.pdbx_description
1 polymer ?
#
loop_
_entity_poly.entity_id
_entity_poly.type
_entity_poly.pdbx_seq_one_letter_code
_entity_poly.pdbx_strand_id
1 'polypeptide(L)'
;MKQYPNLTRLLVCVSASLPLSTLAAEGGFIEDTTATLQARNYYFSRDFSDIEGPNQQSKAEEWAQGFILRVNSGYTQGTVGFGVDLL
;
A
#
# COMPACT_ATOMS: atom_id res chain seq x y z
N MET A 1 -45.80 14.50 45.18
CA MET A 1 -44.59 13.66 45.00
C MET A 1 -44.62 13.06 43.61
N LYS A 2 -43.62 13.35 42.77
CA LYS A 2 -43.10 12.46 41.70
C LYS A 2 -41.82 13.09 41.15
N GLN A 3 -40.70 12.74 41.77
CA GLN A 3 -39.35 13.01 41.29
C GLN A 3 -39.09 12.10 40.08
N TYR A 4 -38.53 12.64 38.99
CA TYR A 4 -38.05 11.86 37.84
C TYR A 4 -36.51 11.93 37.79
N PRO A 5 -35.77 11.07 38.51
CA PRO A 5 -34.32 11.24 38.66
C PRO A 5 -33.45 10.49 37.63
N ASN A 6 -34.03 9.83 36.62
CA ASN A 6 -33.28 8.81 35.85
C ASN A 6 -33.14 9.05 34.33
N LEU A 7 -33.74 10.09 33.76
CA LEU A 7 -33.64 10.36 32.31
C LEU A 7 -32.27 10.93 31.91
N THR A 8 -31.65 11.73 32.78
CA THR A 8 -30.32 12.31 32.52
C THR A 8 -29.20 11.27 32.49
N ARG A 9 -29.38 10.12 33.17
CA ARG A 9 -28.38 9.04 33.24
C ARG A 9 -28.34 8.19 31.98
N LEU A 10 -29.46 8.06 31.26
CA LEU A 10 -29.54 7.25 30.05
C LEU A 10 -28.85 7.92 28.85
N LEU A 11 -28.86 9.26 28.80
CA LEU A 11 -28.23 10.03 27.73
C LEU A 11 -26.69 9.97 27.78
N VAL A 12 -26.11 9.82 28.98
CA VAL A 12 -24.65 9.76 29.20
C VAL A 12 -24.04 8.45 28.69
N CYS A 13 -24.81 7.36 28.67
CA CYS A 13 -24.32 6.06 28.20
C CYS A 13 -24.29 5.95 26.67
N VAL A 14 -25.12 6.70 25.95
CA VAL A 14 -25.17 6.65 24.48
C VAL A 14 -24.04 7.47 23.84
N SER A 15 -23.57 8.53 24.51
CA SER A 15 -22.34 9.24 24.09
C SER A 15 -21.06 8.43 24.31
N ALA A 16 -21.11 7.33 25.08
CA ALA A 16 -19.97 6.46 25.36
C ALA A 16 -19.84 5.27 24.39
N SER A 17 -20.75 5.10 23.43
CA SER A 17 -20.67 4.08 22.39
C SER A 17 -20.02 4.56 21.09
N LEU A 18 -19.36 5.72 21.11
CA LEU A 18 -18.36 6.02 20.09
C LEU A 18 -17.23 5.00 20.30
N PRO A 19 -16.83 4.23 19.26
CA PRO A 19 -15.68 3.35 19.38
C PRO A 19 -14.43 4.21 19.61
N LEU A 20 -14.11 4.47 20.88
CA LEU A 20 -12.88 5.12 21.33
C LEU A 20 -11.63 4.34 20.89
N SER A 21 -11.81 3.13 20.34
CA SER A 21 -10.78 2.27 19.77
C SER A 21 -10.03 2.90 18.58
N THR A 22 -10.57 3.95 17.93
CA THR A 22 -9.94 4.58 16.76
C THR A 22 -8.92 5.67 17.10
N LEU A 23 -8.70 5.97 18.39
CA LEU A 23 -7.80 7.06 18.82
C LEU A 23 -6.46 6.57 19.40
N ALA A 24 -6.21 5.25 19.41
CA ALA A 24 -5.08 4.68 20.16
C ALA A 24 -4.34 3.51 19.47
N ALA A 25 -4.54 3.30 18.17
CA ALA A 25 -3.68 2.38 17.42
C ALA A 25 -2.54 3.16 16.76
N GLU A 26 -1.30 2.82 17.15
CA GLU A 26 -0.08 3.18 16.44
C GLU A 26 -0.08 2.46 15.09
N GLY A 27 0.10 3.19 13.99
CA GLY A 27 0.01 2.66 12.62
C GLY A 27 -1.41 2.69 12.05
N GLY A 28 -1.53 2.55 10.73
CA GLY A 28 -2.77 2.79 10.01
C GLY A 28 -2.60 2.79 8.49
N PHE A 29 -3.71 3.00 7.78
CA PHE A 29 -3.73 2.91 6.31
C PHE A 29 -2.72 3.86 5.66
N ILE A 30 -2.55 5.07 6.20
CA ILE A 30 -1.62 6.06 5.69
C ILE A 30 -0.28 5.97 6.42
N GLU A 31 -0.31 5.81 7.74
CA GLU A 31 0.85 5.81 8.62
C GLU A 31 1.84 4.69 8.28
N ASP A 32 1.32 3.52 7.88
CA ASP A 32 2.13 2.36 7.48
C ASP A 32 2.31 2.26 5.96
N THR A 33 1.97 3.31 5.19
CA THR A 33 2.18 3.32 3.74
C THR A 33 3.67 3.34 3.42
N THR A 34 4.09 2.45 2.52
CA THR A 34 5.44 2.44 1.96
C THR A 34 5.40 2.75 0.47
N ALA A 35 6.28 3.65 0.04
CA ALA A 35 6.44 4.00 -1.37
C ALA A 35 7.92 3.86 -1.78
N THR A 36 8.17 3.14 -2.86
CA THR A 36 9.50 2.94 -3.42
C THR A 36 9.51 3.32 -4.89
N LEU A 37 10.36 4.27 -5.25
CA LEU A 37 10.65 4.61 -6.64
C LEU A 37 12.01 4.04 -7.04
N GLN A 38 12.03 3.13 -8.01
CA GLN A 38 13.25 2.57 -8.57
C GLN A 38 13.52 3.17 -9.94
N ALA A 39 14.58 3.96 -10.05
CA ALA A 39 15.18 4.33 -11.33
C ALA A 39 16.19 3.24 -11.72
N ARG A 40 15.91 2.50 -12.79
CA ARG A 40 16.79 1.43 -13.28
C ARG A 40 17.35 1.81 -14.65
N ASN A 41 18.67 1.89 -14.71
CA ASN A 41 19.37 1.93 -15.99
C ASN A 41 19.83 0.51 -16.34
N TYR A 42 19.49 0.05 -17.53
CA TYR A 42 19.83 -1.29 -17.99
C TYR A 42 20.48 -1.23 -19.37
N TYR A 43 21.67 -1.79 -19.46
CA TYR A 43 22.39 -1.98 -20.71
C TYR A 43 22.50 -3.47 -20.97
N PHE A 44 22.11 -3.89 -22.17
CA PHE A 44 22.16 -5.27 -22.63
C PHE A 44 22.95 -5.34 -23.93
N SER A 45 23.94 -6.22 -23.97
CA SER A 45 24.72 -6.50 -25.17
C SER A 45 24.90 -8.00 -25.28
N ARG A 46 24.42 -8.56 -26.39
CA ARG A 46 24.48 -9.98 -26.69
C ARG A 46 25.08 -10.19 -28.08
N ASP A 47 26.12 -10.99 -28.12
CA ASP A 47 26.72 -11.49 -29.36
C ASP A 47 26.05 -12.82 -29.74
N PHE A 48 25.70 -12.96 -31.01
CA PHE A 48 25.06 -14.15 -31.60
C PHE A 48 25.96 -14.83 -32.64
N SER A 49 27.22 -14.43 -32.75
CA SER A 49 28.17 -14.93 -33.76
C SER A 49 28.40 -16.45 -33.71
N ASP A 50 28.06 -17.11 -32.61
CA ASP A 50 28.18 -18.58 -32.41
C ASP A 50 26.84 -19.33 -32.64
N ILE A 51 25.76 -18.63 -33.04
CA ILE A 51 24.46 -19.28 -33.31
C ILE A 51 24.35 -19.63 -34.79
N GLU A 52 24.40 -20.92 -35.10
CA GLU A 52 24.13 -21.42 -36.45
C GLU A 52 22.62 -21.57 -36.68
N GLY A 53 22.06 -20.78 -37.60
CA GLY A 53 20.66 -20.81 -38.00
C GLY A 53 20.34 -19.76 -39.08
N PRO A 54 19.13 -19.76 -39.66
CA PRO A 54 18.75 -18.80 -40.72
C PRO A 54 18.66 -17.33 -40.23
N ASN A 55 18.85 -17.09 -38.93
CA ASN A 55 18.81 -15.76 -38.33
C ASN A 55 20.09 -14.99 -38.66
N GLN A 56 19.96 -13.83 -39.31
CA GLN A 56 21.09 -13.02 -39.77
C GLN A 56 21.63 -12.04 -38.72
N GLN A 57 21.06 -11.99 -37.51
CA GLN A 57 21.43 -11.01 -36.49
C GLN A 57 22.67 -11.47 -35.73
N SER A 58 23.82 -10.80 -35.94
CA SER A 58 25.10 -11.12 -35.28
C SER A 58 25.25 -10.50 -33.89
N LYS A 59 24.56 -9.39 -33.59
CA LYS A 59 24.62 -8.69 -32.30
C LYS A 59 23.27 -8.04 -31.96
N ALA A 60 22.86 -8.09 -30.70
CA ALA A 60 21.82 -7.20 -30.14
C ALA A 60 22.44 -6.33 -29.06
N GLU A 61 22.13 -5.04 -29.12
CA GLU A 61 22.54 -4.07 -28.11
C GLU A 61 21.35 -3.16 -27.81
N GLU A 62 21.01 -3.05 -26.54
CA GLU A 62 19.87 -2.27 -26.07
C GLU A 62 20.27 -1.48 -24.83
N TRP A 63 19.82 -0.22 -24.79
CA TRP A 63 19.94 0.62 -23.62
C TRP A 63 18.56 1.14 -23.24
N ALA A 64 18.20 0.93 -21.97
CA ALA A 64 16.91 1.33 -21.44
C ALA A 64 17.08 2.03 -20.09
N GLN A 65 16.29 3.07 -19.90
CA GLN A 65 16.04 3.67 -18.60
C GLN A 65 14.58 3.40 -18.24
N GLY A 66 14.36 2.69 -17.13
CA GLY A 66 13.04 2.39 -16.59
C GLY A 66 12.82 3.06 -15.24
N PHE A 67 11.56 3.35 -14.94
CA PHE A 67 11.12 3.77 -13.61
C PHE A 67 10.04 2.82 -13.13
N ILE A 68 10.19 2.30 -11.92
CA ILE A 68 9.21 1.42 -11.30
C ILE A 68 8.77 2.07 -10.00
N LEU A 69 7.51 2.47 -9.93
CA LEU A 69 6.89 2.99 -8.72
C LEU A 69 6.09 1.87 -8.07
N ARG A 70 6.37 1.58 -6.81
CA ARG A 70 5.58 0.68 -5.98
C ARG A 70 5.06 1.42 -4.77
N VAL A 71 3.76 1.32 -4.52
CA VAL A 71 3.13 1.90 -3.34
C VAL A 71 2.29 0.82 -2.70
N ASN A 72 2.50 0.56 -1.43
CA ASN A 72 1.70 -0.36 -0.64
C ASN A 72 1.13 0.44 0.53
N SER A 73 -0.19 0.50 0.64
CA SER A 73 -0.81 1.15 1.79
C SER A 73 -0.61 0.30 3.06
N GLY A 74 -0.77 0.93 4.21
CA GLY A 74 -1.06 0.19 5.44
C GLY A 74 -2.45 -0.44 5.39
N TYR A 75 -2.83 -1.08 6.49
CA TYR A 75 -4.19 -1.59 6.66
C TYR A 75 -5.06 -0.63 7.50
N THR A 76 -6.34 -0.53 7.16
CA THR A 76 -7.30 0.20 8.00
C THR A 76 -7.42 -0.46 9.38
N GLN A 77 -7.53 0.34 10.44
CA GLN A 77 -7.69 -0.16 11.80
C GLN A 77 -9.06 -0.82 12.00
N GLY A 78 -9.09 -1.95 12.73
CA GLY A 78 -10.31 -2.69 13.04
C GLY A 78 -10.08 -4.20 13.04
N THR A 79 -11.13 -4.98 13.33
CA THR A 79 -11.06 -6.45 13.34
C THR A 79 -10.73 -7.03 11.96
N VAL A 80 -11.08 -6.31 10.89
CA VAL A 80 -10.70 -6.62 9.51
C VAL A 80 -10.09 -5.36 8.90
N GLY A 81 -8.84 -5.47 8.48
CA GLY A 81 -8.11 -4.38 7.83
C GLY A 81 -8.15 -4.49 6.32
N PHE A 82 -8.30 -3.37 5.64
CA PHE A 82 -8.24 -3.26 4.18
C PHE A 82 -6.99 -2.48 3.77
N GLY A 83 -6.32 -2.96 2.72
CA GLY A 83 -5.14 -2.34 2.12
C GLY A 83 -5.27 -2.29 0.59
N VAL A 84 -4.47 -1.44 -0.04
CA VAL A 84 -4.41 -1.24 -1.49
C VAL A 84 -2.95 -1.17 -1.93
N ASP A 85 -2.63 -1.94 -2.96
CA ASP A 85 -1.29 -1.96 -3.58
C ASP A 85 -1.34 -1.43 -5.00
N LEU A 86 -0.29 -0.71 -5.38
CA LEU A 86 -0.03 -0.23 -6.74
C LEU A 86 1.32 -0.79 -7.20
N LEU A 87 1.25 -1.67 -8.21
CA LEU A 87 2.35 -2.53 -8.70
C LEU A 87 2.97 -2.03 -10.01
#